data_AF-A0ABD6F1K7-F1
#
_entry.id   AF-A0ABD6F1K7-F1
#
_cell.length_a   1.000
_cell.length_b   1.000
_cell.length_c   1.000
_cell.angle_alpha   90.00
_cell.angle_beta   90.00
_cell.angle_gamma   90.00
#
_symmetry.space_group_name_H-M   'P 1'
#
loop_
_entity.id
_entity.type
_entity.pdbx_description
1 polymer ?
#
loop_
_entity_poly.entity_id
_entity_poly.type
_entity_poly.pdbx_seq_one_letter_code
_entity_poly.pdbx_strand_id
1 'polypeptide(L)'
;MLFSFFHQELIGTILQVWSHKTYPLIPVGTITLNRNPVNYFAEVEQAAFSPSHFVPGIEPSPDKMLQGRLFAYADTQFHRLGPNHVQLPINCPYRSKPHNTQRDGLMALDDNQGAAENYYPSSSGIFQERSDAIESIWSISGDVMRYDTGDEDNFSQPHDFWTKVLDEDARNRLIANIVSDLRKCKAEIQNRAVDMLEKIHNDLGEAVKQELNKALATNKDDKGRESSEIPEDVKADAETPTSTENMSEPTTKVDMTYRSSITLEIKPEESGEVVNSNEHFECRVEEVTDRSEPENNKKPKKKGKRCRIC
;
A
#
# COMPACT_ATOMS: atom_id res chain seq x y z
N MET A 1 26.33 -5.35 -14.02
CA MET A 1 26.66 -4.39 -15.09
C MET A 1 25.58 -4.42 -16.19
N LEU A 2 24.30 -4.28 -15.82
CA LEU A 2 23.14 -4.36 -16.74
C LEU A 2 22.11 -3.22 -16.54
N PHE A 3 22.39 -2.26 -15.66
CA PHE A 3 21.46 -1.15 -15.34
C PHE A 3 21.81 0.19 -16.00
N SER A 4 22.80 0.24 -16.90
CA SER A 4 23.36 1.53 -17.38
C SER A 4 22.83 2.01 -18.74
N PHE A 5 21.76 1.42 -19.27
CA PHE A 5 21.15 1.79 -20.56
C PHE A 5 19.66 2.12 -20.42
N PHE A 6 19.31 3.00 -19.49
CA PHE A 6 17.98 3.59 -19.44
C PHE A 6 18.03 4.96 -20.13
N HIS A 7 17.72 4.99 -21.43
CA HIS A 7 17.54 6.24 -22.17
C HIS A 7 16.26 6.91 -21.63
N GLN A 8 16.43 8.14 -21.15
CA GLN A 8 15.61 8.81 -20.15
C GLN A 8 14.33 9.44 -20.72
N GLU A 9 13.94 9.11 -21.95
CA GLU A 9 12.87 9.84 -22.66
C GLU A 9 11.47 9.25 -22.53
N LEU A 10 11.26 8.01 -22.05
CA LEU A 10 9.91 7.40 -21.97
C LEU A 10 9.73 6.42 -20.80
N ILE A 11 10.45 6.61 -19.68
CA ILE A 11 10.48 5.61 -18.60
C ILE A 11 10.11 6.28 -17.28
N GLY A 12 8.83 6.23 -16.91
CA GLY A 12 8.41 6.56 -15.54
C GLY A 12 7.07 7.27 -15.34
N THR A 13 6.12 7.19 -16.28
CA THR A 13 4.77 7.70 -16.03
C THR A 13 3.83 6.56 -15.66
N ILE A 14 3.08 6.74 -14.57
CA ILE A 14 2.10 5.75 -14.07
C ILE A 14 1.01 5.38 -15.10
N LEU A 15 0.83 6.19 -16.14
CA LEU A 15 -0.18 6.01 -17.18
C LEU A 15 0.25 5.02 -18.28
N GLN A 16 1.54 4.68 -18.34
CA GLN A 16 2.09 3.84 -19.41
C GLN A 16 2.52 2.46 -18.89
N VAL A 17 2.25 1.42 -19.68
CA VAL A 17 2.75 0.07 -19.45
C VAL A 17 3.98 -0.23 -20.31
N TRP A 18 4.85 -1.10 -19.82
CA TRP A 18 5.97 -1.62 -20.59
C TRP A 18 5.52 -2.81 -21.44
N SER A 19 5.87 -2.80 -22.73
CA SER A 19 5.52 -3.90 -23.62
C SER A 19 6.21 -5.20 -23.21
N HIS A 20 5.44 -6.26 -22.99
CA HIS A 20 5.96 -7.59 -22.65
C HIS A 20 6.82 -8.21 -23.75
N LYS A 21 6.72 -7.70 -24.99
CA LYS A 21 7.61 -8.11 -26.10
C LYS A 21 9.04 -7.61 -25.88
N THR A 22 9.21 -6.43 -25.30
CA THR A 22 10.51 -5.82 -25.02
C THR A 22 11.01 -6.22 -23.63
N TYR A 23 10.10 -6.27 -22.66
CA TYR A 23 10.38 -6.60 -21.26
C TYR A 23 9.52 -7.81 -20.85
N PRO A 24 9.94 -9.04 -21.18
CA PRO A 24 9.20 -10.23 -20.80
C PRO A 24 9.14 -10.37 -19.27
N LEU A 25 8.05 -10.98 -18.79
CA LEU A 25 7.88 -11.25 -17.36
C LEU A 25 8.91 -12.28 -16.89
N ILE A 26 9.62 -11.95 -15.82
CA ILE A 26 10.58 -12.84 -15.17
C ILE A 26 9.90 -13.39 -13.91
N PRO A 27 9.67 -14.72 -13.78
CA PRO A 27 9.09 -15.29 -12.59
C PRO A 27 10.05 -15.16 -11.41
N VAL A 28 9.54 -14.72 -10.26
CA VAL A 28 10.32 -14.55 -9.01
C VAL A 28 9.84 -15.52 -7.93
N GLY A 29 8.54 -15.75 -7.81
CA GLY A 29 7.95 -16.69 -6.86
C GLY A 29 6.43 -16.52 -6.72
N THR A 30 5.85 -17.16 -5.71
CA THR A 30 4.40 -17.18 -5.49
C THR A 30 4.02 -16.63 -4.12
N ILE A 31 2.95 -15.83 -4.05
CA ILE A 31 2.35 -15.36 -2.80
C ILE A 31 1.12 -16.22 -2.51
N THR A 32 1.05 -16.79 -1.29
CA THR A 32 -0.10 -17.61 -0.85
C THR A 32 -0.76 -16.98 0.37
N LEU A 33 -2.07 -16.72 0.30
CA LEU A 33 -2.88 -16.26 1.42
C LEU A 33 -3.55 -17.47 2.10
N ASN A 34 -3.09 -17.84 3.30
CA ASN A 34 -3.48 -19.09 3.97
C ASN A 34 -4.13 -18.89 5.36
N ARG A 35 -4.37 -17.64 5.78
CA ARG A 35 -4.92 -17.33 7.10
C ARG A 35 -5.81 -16.09 7.05
N ASN A 36 -6.99 -16.20 7.64
CA ASN A 36 -7.87 -15.06 7.87
C ASN A 36 -7.48 -14.31 9.16
N PRO A 37 -7.75 -12.99 9.24
CA PRO A 37 -7.52 -12.23 10.46
C PRO A 37 -8.41 -12.75 11.59
N VAL A 38 -7.91 -12.78 12.83
CA VAL A 38 -8.70 -13.16 14.01
C VAL A 38 -9.52 -11.98 14.49
N ASN A 39 -8.93 -10.78 14.48
CA ASN A 39 -9.62 -9.53 14.76
C ASN A 39 -9.47 -8.58 13.57
N TYR A 40 -10.57 -8.30 12.90
CA TYR A 40 -10.58 -7.45 11.71
C TYR A 40 -10.08 -6.03 12.01
N PHE A 41 -10.50 -5.42 13.12
CA PHE A 41 -10.08 -4.05 13.43
C PHE A 41 -8.57 -3.97 13.72
N ALA A 42 -8.04 -4.90 14.51
CA ALA A 42 -6.63 -4.90 14.89
C ALA A 42 -5.69 -5.31 13.75
N GLU A 43 -6.11 -6.22 12.87
CA GLU A 43 -5.25 -6.79 11.81
C GLU A 43 -5.51 -6.19 10.41
N VAL A 44 -6.65 -5.56 10.17
CA VAL A 44 -7.01 -4.98 8.86
C VAL A 44 -7.14 -3.47 8.95
N GLU A 45 -8.04 -2.96 9.78
CA GLU A 45 -8.27 -1.51 9.86
C GLU A 45 -7.04 -0.75 10.37
N GLN A 46 -6.29 -1.35 11.30
CA GLN A 46 -5.06 -0.77 11.83
C GLN A 46 -3.80 -1.08 10.99
N ALA A 47 -3.92 -1.84 9.91
CA ALA A 47 -2.80 -2.09 9.02
C ALA A 47 -2.32 -0.78 8.37
N ALA A 48 -1.00 -0.62 8.28
CA ALA A 48 -0.33 0.54 7.71
C ALA A 48 0.72 0.10 6.69
N PHE A 49 0.41 0.31 5.42
CA PHE A 49 1.35 0.06 4.32
C PHE A 49 1.91 1.39 3.86
N SER A 50 3.23 1.53 3.78
CA SER A 50 3.86 2.73 3.22
C SER A 50 4.82 2.33 2.10
N PRO A 51 4.74 2.95 0.91
CA PRO A 51 5.72 2.74 -0.15
C PRO A 51 7.14 3.13 0.25
N SER A 52 7.33 3.96 1.29
CA SER A 52 8.67 4.31 1.79
C SER A 52 9.33 3.20 2.62
N HIS A 53 8.62 2.12 2.96
CA HIS A 53 9.18 0.99 3.69
C HIS A 53 9.93 0.03 2.77
N PHE A 54 11.06 0.49 2.22
CA PHE A 54 11.95 -0.33 1.41
C PHE A 54 12.92 -1.15 2.26
N VAL A 55 13.49 -2.18 1.62
CA VAL A 55 14.60 -2.98 2.16
C VAL A 55 15.80 -2.82 1.23
N PRO A 56 17.04 -2.95 1.73
CA PRO A 56 18.24 -2.86 0.89
C PRO A 56 18.12 -3.73 -0.36
N GLY A 57 18.40 -3.14 -1.52
CA GLY A 57 18.26 -3.78 -2.84
C GLY A 57 17.00 -3.39 -3.62
N ILE A 58 16.04 -2.68 -3.02
CA ILE A 58 14.87 -2.13 -3.69
C ILE A 58 14.81 -0.63 -3.41
N GLU A 59 14.75 0.18 -4.47
CA GLU A 59 14.79 1.64 -4.39
C GLU A 59 13.67 2.27 -5.23
N PRO A 60 13.21 3.49 -4.89
CA PRO A 60 12.16 4.17 -5.66
C PRO A 60 12.68 4.70 -7.00
N SER A 61 11.81 4.68 -8.01
CA SER A 61 12.06 5.34 -9.29
C SER A 61 11.73 6.85 -9.23
N PRO A 62 12.19 7.67 -10.18
CA PRO A 62 11.86 9.10 -10.25
C PRO A 62 10.42 9.39 -10.73
N ASP A 63 9.50 8.42 -10.66
CA ASP A 63 8.08 8.63 -10.98
C ASP A 63 7.46 9.65 -10.01
N LYS A 64 6.94 10.76 -10.55
CA LYS A 64 6.35 11.87 -9.78
C LYS A 64 5.25 11.41 -8.82
N MET A 65 4.43 10.44 -9.21
CA MET A 65 3.37 9.90 -8.36
C MET A 65 3.93 9.03 -7.24
N LEU A 66 4.93 8.19 -7.54
CA LEU A 66 5.60 7.41 -6.49
C LEU A 66 6.28 8.32 -5.47
N GLN A 67 7.01 9.35 -5.94
CA GLN A 67 7.70 10.31 -5.08
C GLN A 67 6.75 10.99 -4.08
N GLY A 68 5.56 11.40 -4.53
CA GLY A 68 4.54 11.95 -3.61
C GLY A 68 4.06 10.94 -2.56
N ARG A 69 3.95 9.66 -2.93
CA ARG A 69 3.50 8.58 -2.03
C ARG A 69 4.55 8.20 -0.98
N LEU A 70 5.84 8.40 -1.24
CA LEU A 70 6.90 8.14 -0.26
C LEU A 70 6.70 8.97 1.02
N PHE A 71 6.12 10.16 0.88
CA PHE A 71 5.77 11.03 2.00
C PHE A 71 4.35 10.80 2.52
N ALA A 72 3.36 10.81 1.62
CA ALA A 72 1.95 10.93 1.98
C ALA A 72 1.42 9.80 2.90
N TYR A 73 1.94 8.58 2.74
CA TYR A 73 1.46 7.43 3.50
C TYR A 73 1.88 7.48 4.97
N ALA A 74 3.14 7.80 5.26
CA ALA A 74 3.61 7.94 6.63
C ALA A 74 2.89 9.09 7.34
N ASP A 75 2.73 10.23 6.66
CA ASP A 75 2.02 11.40 7.18
C ASP A 75 0.56 11.09 7.55
N THR A 76 -0.20 10.47 6.64
CA THR A 76 -1.60 10.11 6.93
C THR A 76 -1.71 9.06 8.04
N GLN A 77 -0.73 8.14 8.15
CA GLN A 77 -0.72 7.11 9.18
C GLN A 77 -0.43 7.68 10.57
N PHE A 78 0.45 8.69 10.68
CA PHE A 78 0.65 9.40 11.93
C PHE A 78 -0.63 10.06 12.45
N HIS A 79 -1.42 10.65 11.56
CA HIS A 79 -2.71 11.23 11.93
C HIS A 79 -3.77 10.15 12.24
N ARG A 80 -3.88 9.12 11.40
CA ARG A 80 -4.95 8.10 11.48
C ARG A 80 -4.78 7.14 12.65
N LEU A 81 -3.55 6.69 12.91
CA LEU A 81 -3.25 5.64 13.90
C LEU A 81 -2.40 6.13 15.06
N GLY A 82 -1.80 7.30 14.93
CA GLY A 82 -0.90 7.89 15.92
C GLY A 82 0.58 7.77 15.57
N PRO A 83 1.44 8.49 16.31
CA PRO A 83 2.88 8.55 16.04
C PRO A 83 3.56 7.17 16.17
N ASN A 84 3.10 6.35 17.12
CA ASN A 84 3.68 5.03 17.42
C ASN A 84 2.94 3.86 16.74
N HIS A 85 2.22 4.10 15.63
CA HIS A 85 1.45 3.05 14.95
C HIS A 85 2.30 1.87 14.43
N VAL A 86 3.60 2.08 14.24
CA VAL A 86 4.58 1.03 13.86
C VAL A 86 4.77 0.00 14.98
N GLN A 87 4.43 0.34 16.23
CA GLN A 87 4.49 -0.58 17.37
C GLN A 87 3.28 -1.52 17.43
N LEU A 88 2.22 -1.28 16.65
CA LEU A 88 1.06 -2.17 16.61
C LEU A 88 1.46 -3.56 16.09
N PRO A 89 0.94 -4.66 16.64
CA PRO A 89 1.39 -6.02 16.29
C PRO A 89 1.34 -6.37 14.80
N ILE A 90 0.42 -5.78 14.04
CA ILE A 90 0.31 -6.01 12.59
C ILE A 90 1.34 -5.22 11.77
N ASN A 91 1.79 -4.07 12.26
CA ASN A 91 2.72 -3.17 11.57
C ASN A 91 4.16 -3.35 12.05
N CYS A 92 4.37 -4.03 13.19
CA CYS A 92 5.67 -4.14 13.79
C CYS A 92 6.61 -4.98 12.92
N PRO A 93 7.86 -4.54 12.72
CA PRO A 93 8.83 -5.28 11.92
C PRO A 93 9.37 -6.46 12.74
N TYR A 94 8.53 -7.46 13.04
CA TYR A 94 8.84 -8.53 14.01
C TYR A 94 10.09 -9.38 13.68
N ARG A 95 10.57 -9.35 12.43
CA ARG A 95 11.78 -10.05 11.97
C ARG A 95 13.05 -9.20 12.03
N SER A 96 12.95 -7.92 12.37
CA SER A 96 14.10 -7.05 12.59
C SER A 96 13.96 -6.34 13.93
N LYS A 97 15.08 -6.02 14.57
CA LYS A 97 15.07 -5.20 15.79
C LYS A 97 15.31 -3.75 15.37
N PRO A 98 14.33 -2.83 15.50
CA PRO A 98 14.57 -1.42 15.22
C PRO A 98 15.56 -0.86 16.23
N HIS A 99 16.69 -0.35 15.74
CA HIS A 99 17.69 0.34 16.54
C HIS A 99 17.84 1.76 16.00
N ASN A 100 17.08 2.69 16.57
CA ASN A 100 17.05 4.08 16.13
C ASN A 100 16.98 5.04 17.33
N THR A 101 17.12 6.33 17.10
CA THR A 101 17.08 7.36 18.15
C THR A 101 15.68 7.92 18.40
N GLN A 102 14.62 7.35 17.80
CA GLN A 102 13.25 7.80 18.02
C GLN A 102 12.79 7.43 19.43
N ARG A 103 12.09 8.36 20.11
CA ARG A 103 11.62 8.23 21.50
C ARG A 103 10.25 8.86 21.67
N ASP A 104 9.57 8.44 22.73
CA ASP A 104 8.35 9.01 23.27
C ASP A 104 7.16 8.92 22.29
N GLY A 105 6.26 9.90 22.31
CA GLY A 105 5.05 9.93 21.51
C GLY A 105 3.85 9.26 22.17
N LEU A 106 2.66 9.63 21.71
CA LEU A 106 1.40 9.09 22.21
C LEU A 106 1.37 7.56 22.01
N MET A 107 0.89 6.83 23.03
CA MET A 107 0.78 5.36 23.02
C MET A 107 2.11 4.64 22.71
N ALA A 108 3.22 5.07 23.31
CA ALA A 108 4.44 4.26 23.35
C ALA A 108 4.18 2.99 24.18
N LEU A 109 4.07 1.83 23.51
CA LEU A 109 3.66 0.54 24.11
C LEU A 109 4.84 -0.26 24.68
N ASP A 110 6.05 -0.02 24.17
CA ASP A 110 7.27 -0.69 24.61
C ASP A 110 8.02 0.11 25.69
N ASP A 111 9.17 -0.39 26.16
CA ASP A 111 10.05 0.27 27.15
C ASP A 111 10.75 1.55 26.59
N ASN A 112 10.33 2.03 25.42
CA ASN A 112 10.87 3.24 24.77
C ASN A 112 12.41 3.22 24.64
N GLN A 113 12.97 2.04 24.41
CA GLN A 113 14.43 1.76 24.37
C GLN A 113 15.18 2.03 25.70
N GLY A 114 14.46 2.09 26.82
CA GLY A 114 15.01 2.17 28.17
C GLY A 114 15.93 3.38 28.38
N ALA A 115 17.06 3.15 29.04
CA ALA A 115 18.07 4.18 29.31
C ALA A 115 19.09 4.36 28.17
N ALA A 116 18.84 3.80 26.98
CA ALA A 116 19.74 3.96 25.85
C ALA A 116 19.80 5.43 25.40
N GLU A 117 20.99 5.89 25.03
CA GLU A 117 21.23 7.25 24.52
C GLU A 117 20.27 7.59 23.38
N ASN A 118 19.78 8.83 23.32
CA ASN A 118 18.76 9.25 22.36
C ASN A 118 19.30 10.18 21.26
N TYR A 119 20.62 10.19 21.04
CA TYR A 119 21.28 11.04 20.05
C TYR A 119 22.36 10.24 19.29
N TYR A 120 22.67 10.70 18.08
CA TYR A 120 23.73 10.14 17.22
C TYR A 120 24.41 11.30 16.46
N PRO A 121 25.75 11.30 16.30
CA PRO A 121 26.72 10.32 16.80
C PRO A 121 26.96 10.42 18.31
N SER A 122 27.31 9.30 18.96
CA SER A 122 27.60 9.24 20.40
C SER A 122 28.84 8.42 20.73
N SER A 123 29.43 8.66 21.90
CA SER A 123 30.66 7.99 22.34
C SER A 123 30.48 6.54 22.76
N SER A 124 29.24 6.10 23.02
CA SER A 124 28.94 4.71 23.40
C SER A 124 29.00 3.75 22.21
N GLY A 125 28.84 4.26 20.98
CA GLY A 125 28.84 3.46 19.76
C GLY A 125 27.66 2.50 19.62
N ILE A 126 26.59 2.68 20.41
CA ILE A 126 25.40 1.80 20.41
C ILE A 126 24.63 1.91 19.09
N PHE A 127 24.42 3.12 18.57
CA PHE A 127 23.82 3.35 17.27
C PHE A 127 24.92 3.55 16.23
N GLN A 128 24.85 2.83 15.12
CA GLN A 128 25.81 2.93 14.02
C GLN A 128 25.06 2.90 12.68
N GLU A 129 25.51 3.74 11.76
CA GLU A 129 25.04 3.70 10.38
C GLU A 129 25.56 2.45 9.68
N ARG A 130 24.74 1.93 8.77
CA ARG A 130 25.04 0.75 7.96
C ARG A 130 25.59 1.17 6.60
N SER A 131 26.91 1.07 6.45
CA SER A 131 27.58 1.36 5.17
C SER A 131 27.27 0.35 4.07
N ASP A 132 26.74 -0.82 4.42
CA ASP A 132 26.29 -1.86 3.50
C ASP A 132 24.87 -1.62 2.96
N ALA A 133 24.18 -0.57 3.42
CA ALA A 133 22.82 -0.21 3.04
C ALA A 133 22.71 1.16 2.35
N ILE A 134 23.80 1.63 1.73
CA ILE A 134 23.84 2.92 1.02
C ILE A 134 23.04 2.81 -0.29
N GLU A 135 22.26 3.85 -0.58
CA GLU A 135 21.44 3.98 -1.79
C GLU A 135 22.29 4.13 -3.06
N SER A 136 21.71 3.78 -4.22
CA SER A 136 22.37 3.95 -5.50
C SER A 136 22.62 5.44 -5.84
N ILE A 137 23.80 5.72 -6.41
CA ILE A 137 24.17 7.06 -6.87
C ILE A 137 23.76 7.21 -8.34
N TRP A 138 23.00 8.25 -8.65
CA TRP A 138 22.56 8.59 -10.01
C TRP A 138 22.71 10.09 -10.26
N SER A 139 22.80 10.47 -11.54
CA SER A 139 23.00 11.86 -11.97
C SER A 139 21.69 12.46 -12.48
N ILE A 140 21.52 13.76 -12.27
CA ILE A 140 20.32 14.52 -12.67
C ILE A 140 20.77 15.71 -13.51
N SER A 141 19.97 16.05 -14.51
CA SER A 141 20.13 17.25 -15.34
C SER A 141 18.82 18.02 -15.42
N GLY A 142 18.91 19.35 -15.55
CA GLY A 142 17.74 20.24 -15.68
C GLY A 142 17.65 21.24 -14.53
N ASP A 143 16.78 22.23 -14.70
CA ASP A 143 16.51 23.25 -13.71
C ASP A 143 15.45 22.78 -12.71
N VAL A 144 15.49 23.31 -11.48
CA VAL A 144 14.46 23.01 -10.48
C VAL A 144 13.20 23.82 -10.80
N MET A 145 12.25 23.20 -11.49
CA MET A 145 10.98 23.82 -11.89
C MET A 145 9.81 22.83 -11.93
N ARG A 146 8.60 23.36 -12.13
CA ARG A 146 7.40 22.56 -12.36
C ARG A 146 7.28 22.26 -13.86
N TYR A 147 7.71 21.07 -14.26
CA TYR A 147 7.60 20.58 -15.63
C TYR A 147 6.18 20.07 -15.91
N ASP A 148 5.52 20.69 -16.88
CA ASP A 148 4.24 20.24 -17.43
C ASP A 148 4.43 18.92 -18.20
N THR A 149 3.44 18.04 -18.13
CA THR A 149 3.38 16.74 -18.79
C THR A 149 2.25 16.67 -19.83
N GLY A 150 1.66 17.82 -20.19
CA GLY A 150 0.54 17.91 -21.14
C GLY A 150 0.84 17.38 -22.55
N ASP A 151 2.10 17.37 -22.97
CA ASP A 151 2.54 16.91 -24.29
C ASP A 151 2.82 15.38 -24.34
N GLU A 152 2.55 14.65 -23.26
CA GLU A 152 2.70 13.20 -23.22
C GLU A 152 1.68 12.47 -24.12
N ASP A 153 2.06 11.30 -24.60
CA ASP A 153 1.18 10.43 -25.37
C ASP A 153 0.12 9.78 -24.47
N ASN A 154 -1.10 10.30 -24.60
CA ASN A 154 -2.27 9.88 -23.83
C ASN A 154 -3.17 8.87 -24.58
N PHE A 155 -2.91 8.58 -25.86
CA PHE A 155 -3.89 7.91 -26.73
C PHE A 155 -3.38 6.60 -27.34
N SER A 156 -2.08 6.42 -27.57
CA SER A 156 -1.59 5.22 -28.27
C SER A 156 -1.79 3.93 -27.48
N GLN A 157 -1.54 3.92 -26.17
CA GLN A 157 -1.73 2.71 -25.36
C GLN A 157 -3.23 2.35 -25.16
N PRO A 158 -4.13 3.31 -24.89
CA PRO A 158 -5.57 3.04 -24.93
C PRO A 158 -6.05 2.55 -26.30
N HIS A 159 -5.50 3.06 -27.41
CA HIS A 159 -5.81 2.58 -28.76
C HIS A 159 -5.39 1.12 -28.91
N ASP A 160 -4.17 0.78 -28.49
CA ASP A 160 -3.66 -0.61 -28.52
C ASP A 160 -4.50 -1.54 -27.64
N PHE A 161 -4.94 -1.09 -26.47
CA PHE A 161 -5.85 -1.84 -25.62
C PHE A 161 -7.19 -2.13 -26.33
N TRP A 162 -7.80 -1.11 -26.93
CA TRP A 162 -9.04 -1.27 -27.69
C TRP A 162 -8.88 -2.21 -28.88
N THR A 163 -7.84 -2.02 -29.69
CA THR A 163 -7.68 -2.70 -30.98
C THR A 163 -7.08 -4.10 -30.88
N LYS A 164 -6.11 -4.31 -29.98
CA LYS A 164 -5.31 -5.55 -29.92
C LYS A 164 -5.65 -6.44 -28.74
N VAL A 165 -6.22 -5.89 -27.66
CA VAL A 165 -6.47 -6.65 -26.41
C VAL A 165 -7.95 -7.05 -26.27
N LEU A 166 -8.88 -6.15 -26.58
CA LEU A 166 -10.31 -6.41 -26.42
C LEU A 166 -10.91 -7.16 -27.61
N ASP A 167 -11.70 -8.20 -27.31
CA ASP A 167 -12.62 -8.83 -28.26
C ASP A 167 -13.91 -8.01 -28.42
N GLU A 168 -14.73 -8.36 -29.41
CA GLU A 168 -15.95 -7.63 -29.75
C GLU A 168 -16.96 -7.56 -28.59
N ASP A 169 -17.14 -8.67 -27.85
CA ASP A 169 -18.03 -8.69 -26.70
C ASP A 169 -17.53 -7.80 -25.56
N ALA A 170 -16.23 -7.77 -25.30
CA ALA A 170 -15.62 -6.90 -24.30
C ALA A 170 -15.69 -5.43 -24.71
N ARG A 171 -15.52 -5.12 -26.00
CA ARG A 171 -15.73 -3.77 -26.55
C ARG A 171 -17.17 -3.30 -26.32
N ASN A 172 -18.15 -4.14 -26.60
CA ASN A 172 -19.56 -3.84 -26.36
C ASN A 172 -19.85 -3.58 -24.87
N ARG A 173 -19.30 -4.40 -23.97
CA ARG A 173 -19.41 -4.18 -22.51
C ARG A 173 -18.74 -2.87 -22.07
N LEU A 174 -17.56 -2.55 -22.61
CA LEU A 174 -16.86 -1.30 -22.31
C LEU A 174 -17.70 -0.09 -22.71
N ILE A 175 -18.26 -0.09 -23.93
CA ILE A 175 -19.14 0.97 -24.42
C ILE A 175 -20.35 1.12 -23.49
N ALA A 176 -21.04 0.02 -23.17
CA ALA A 176 -22.22 0.04 -22.30
C ALA A 176 -21.90 0.62 -20.91
N ASN A 177 -20.76 0.25 -20.32
CA ASN A 177 -20.30 0.77 -19.04
C ASN A 177 -20.03 2.27 -19.10
N ILE A 178 -19.30 2.74 -20.12
CA ILE A 178 -19.02 4.16 -20.33
C ILE A 178 -20.34 4.95 -20.44
N VAL A 179 -21.27 4.49 -21.28
CA VAL A 179 -22.55 5.17 -21.52
C VAL A 179 -23.42 5.19 -20.26
N SER A 180 -23.43 4.13 -19.47
CA SER A 180 -24.23 4.01 -18.24
C SER A 180 -23.96 5.15 -17.25
N ASP A 181 -22.69 5.56 -17.12
CA ASP A 181 -22.29 6.65 -16.25
C ASP A 181 -22.29 8.00 -16.98
N LEU A 182 -21.81 8.05 -18.23
CA LEU A 182 -21.72 9.29 -18.99
C LEU A 182 -23.08 9.94 -19.26
N ARG A 183 -24.15 9.15 -19.40
CA ARG A 183 -25.53 9.67 -19.59
C ARG A 183 -26.04 10.53 -18.44
N LYS A 184 -25.47 10.39 -17.23
CA LYS A 184 -25.82 11.16 -16.04
C LYS A 184 -25.14 12.54 -16.02
N CYS A 185 -24.11 12.73 -16.83
CA CYS A 185 -23.33 13.97 -16.89
C CYS A 185 -24.03 15.06 -17.72
N LYS A 186 -23.56 16.30 -17.58
CA LYS A 186 -24.00 17.42 -18.43
C LYS A 186 -23.56 17.20 -19.88
N ALA A 187 -24.34 17.69 -20.85
CA ALA A 187 -24.07 17.55 -22.28
C ALA A 187 -22.65 18.02 -22.70
N GLU A 188 -22.15 19.09 -22.10
CA GLU A 188 -20.78 19.59 -22.38
C GLU A 188 -19.69 18.60 -21.95
N ILE A 189 -19.91 17.84 -20.87
CA ILE A 189 -18.98 16.82 -20.39
C ILE A 189 -19.09 15.58 -21.29
N GLN A 190 -20.31 15.22 -21.68
CA GLN A 190 -20.58 14.14 -22.62
C GLN A 190 -19.84 14.34 -23.94
N ASN A 191 -19.97 15.53 -24.54
CA ASN A 191 -19.31 15.86 -25.80
C ASN A 191 -17.79 15.79 -25.66
N ARG A 192 -17.21 16.41 -24.63
CA ARG A 192 -15.75 16.36 -24.40
C ARG A 192 -15.24 14.93 -24.18
N ALA A 193 -16.00 14.09 -23.48
CA ALA A 193 -15.64 12.69 -23.29
C ALA A 193 -15.64 11.92 -24.62
N VAL A 194 -16.66 12.12 -25.45
CA VAL A 194 -16.72 11.52 -26.79
C VAL A 194 -15.55 12.02 -27.66
N ASP A 195 -15.25 13.32 -27.67
CA ASP A 195 -14.12 13.88 -28.42
C ASP A 195 -12.78 13.27 -27.99
N MET A 196 -12.61 12.96 -26.69
CA MET A 196 -11.41 12.26 -26.20
C MET A 196 -11.38 10.79 -26.63
N LEU A 197 -12.52 10.11 -26.65
CA LEU A 197 -12.62 8.72 -27.09
C LEU A 197 -12.39 8.57 -28.60
N GLU A 198 -12.83 9.54 -29.40
CA GLU A 198 -12.54 9.61 -30.84
C GLU A 198 -11.03 9.73 -31.11
N LYS A 199 -10.28 10.48 -30.29
CA LYS A 199 -8.81 10.54 -30.37
C LYS A 199 -8.13 9.19 -30.07
N ILE A 200 -8.77 8.34 -29.28
CA ILE A 200 -8.29 6.98 -29.03
C ILE A 200 -8.58 6.11 -30.25
N HIS A 201 -9.83 6.04 -30.71
CA HIS A 201 -10.22 5.30 -31.91
C HIS A 201 -11.58 5.81 -32.42
N ASN A 202 -11.70 6.05 -33.73
CA ASN A 202 -12.94 6.58 -34.33
C ASN A 202 -14.16 5.70 -34.01
N ASP A 203 -14.06 4.38 -34.24
CA ASP A 203 -15.18 3.45 -33.96
C ASP A 203 -15.61 3.45 -32.49
N LEU A 204 -14.67 3.63 -31.54
CA LEU A 204 -14.99 3.70 -30.11
C LEU A 204 -15.80 4.97 -29.82
N GLY A 205 -15.31 6.12 -30.29
CA GLY A 205 -16.01 7.38 -30.11
C GLY A 205 -17.40 7.39 -30.76
N GLU A 206 -17.51 6.88 -31.99
CA GLU A 206 -18.78 6.80 -32.71
C GLU A 206 -19.76 5.85 -32.02
N ALA A 207 -19.32 4.65 -31.62
CA ALA A 207 -20.20 3.70 -30.93
C ALA A 207 -20.70 4.24 -29.59
N VAL A 208 -19.83 4.87 -28.80
CA VAL A 208 -20.23 5.52 -27.54
C VAL A 208 -21.21 6.66 -27.79
N LYS A 209 -20.98 7.49 -28.81
CA LYS A 209 -21.89 8.59 -29.18
C LYS A 209 -23.27 8.09 -29.60
N GLN A 210 -23.33 7.04 -30.41
CA GLN A 210 -24.59 6.44 -30.86
C GLN A 210 -25.38 5.86 -29.69
N GLU A 211 -24.74 5.03 -28.85
CA GLU A 211 -25.39 4.42 -27.68
C GLU A 211 -25.79 5.46 -26.63
N LEU A 212 -24.99 6.50 -26.43
CA LEU A 212 -25.33 7.61 -25.54
C LEU A 212 -26.59 8.35 -26.01
N ASN A 213 -26.70 8.65 -27.30
CA ASN A 213 -27.89 9.30 -27.86
C ASN A 213 -29.14 8.44 -27.70
N LYS A 214 -29.05 7.12 -27.90
CA LYS A 214 -30.14 6.18 -27.64
C LYS A 214 -30.58 6.21 -26.17
N ALA A 215 -29.62 6.16 -25.24
CA ALA A 215 -29.89 6.17 -23.81
C ALA A 215 -30.52 7.50 -23.32
N LEU A 216 -30.15 8.63 -23.94
CA LEU A 216 -30.73 9.94 -23.64
C LEU A 216 -32.14 10.11 -24.22
N ALA A 217 -32.43 9.49 -25.37
CA ALA A 217 -33.77 9.48 -25.95
C ALA A 217 -34.76 8.71 -25.06
N THR A 218 -34.40 7.52 -24.60
CA THR A 218 -35.25 6.71 -23.70
C THR A 218 -35.57 7.43 -22.38
N ASN A 219 -34.66 8.26 -21.86
CA ASN A 219 -34.89 9.03 -20.63
C ASN A 219 -35.86 10.21 -20.80
N LYS A 220 -36.04 10.72 -22.02
CA LYS A 220 -37.03 11.79 -22.30
C LYS A 220 -38.45 11.24 -22.32
N ASP A 221 -38.62 9.99 -22.76
CA ASP A 221 -39.91 9.32 -22.81
C ASP A 221 -40.43 8.96 -21.40
N ASP A 222 -39.53 8.63 -20.46
CA ASP A 222 -39.89 8.36 -19.06
C ASP A 222 -40.21 9.63 -18.26
N LYS A 223 -39.52 10.75 -18.52
CA LYS A 223 -39.84 12.04 -17.87
C LYS A 223 -41.18 12.64 -18.32
N GLY A 224 -41.79 12.12 -19.39
CA GLY A 224 -43.15 12.49 -19.81
C GLY A 224 -44.27 11.81 -19.02
N ARG A 225 -43.94 10.83 -18.14
CA ARG A 225 -44.93 10.03 -17.41
C ARG A 225 -45.01 10.35 -15.92
N GLU A 226 -44.04 11.08 -15.38
CA GLU A 226 -43.93 11.40 -13.96
C GLU A 226 -44.23 12.89 -13.70
N SER A 227 -45.46 13.30 -14.00
CA SER A 227 -46.02 14.58 -13.54
C SER A 227 -47.48 14.39 -13.13
N SER A 228 -47.69 13.76 -11.98
CA SER A 228 -48.94 13.85 -11.22
C SER A 228 -48.61 13.94 -9.73
N GLU A 229 -48.68 15.18 -9.23
CA GLU A 229 -49.05 15.62 -7.88
C GLU A 229 -48.44 14.92 -6.65
N ILE A 230 -47.61 15.66 -5.90
CA ILE A 230 -47.35 15.41 -4.47
C ILE A 230 -48.15 16.46 -3.68
N PRO A 231 -49.12 16.07 -2.83
CA PRO A 231 -49.75 16.99 -1.89
C PRO A 231 -48.80 17.33 -0.73
N GLU A 232 -48.77 18.62 -0.38
CA GLU A 232 -48.23 19.15 0.86
C GLU A 232 -49.00 18.57 2.06
N ASP A 233 -48.31 17.96 3.02
CA ASP A 233 -48.39 18.30 4.46
C ASP A 233 -47.65 17.28 5.34
N VAL A 234 -46.85 17.82 6.27
CA VAL A 234 -46.79 17.54 7.73
C VAL A 234 -45.41 17.98 8.25
N LYS A 235 -45.40 19.10 8.96
CA LYS A 235 -44.31 19.56 9.84
C LYS A 235 -44.44 18.93 11.23
N ALA A 236 -43.30 18.92 11.94
CA ALA A 236 -43.15 18.86 13.41
C ALA A 236 -43.24 17.44 14.00
N ASP A 237 -42.42 16.97 14.96
CA ASP A 237 -41.58 17.62 15.96
C ASP A 237 -40.40 16.73 16.38
N ALA A 238 -39.36 17.38 16.92
CA ALA A 238 -38.23 16.76 17.60
C ALA A 238 -38.60 16.44 19.05
N GLU A 239 -38.39 15.20 19.49
CA GLU A 239 -38.28 14.85 20.91
C GLU A 239 -37.12 13.88 21.17
N THR A 240 -36.24 14.31 22.06
CA THR A 240 -35.12 13.56 22.65
C THR A 240 -35.63 12.71 23.82
N PRO A 241 -35.24 11.43 23.98
CA PRO A 241 -35.39 10.76 25.26
C PRO A 241 -34.05 10.72 26.00
N THR A 242 -34.00 11.47 27.10
CA THR A 242 -33.06 11.31 28.21
C THR A 242 -33.32 9.96 28.89
N SER A 243 -32.31 9.11 29.01
CA SER A 243 -32.27 8.12 30.09
C SER A 243 -30.84 7.96 30.60
N THR A 244 -30.68 8.31 31.86
CA THR A 244 -29.50 8.07 32.68
C THR A 244 -29.54 6.64 33.20
N GLU A 245 -28.56 5.82 32.83
CA GLU A 245 -28.21 4.62 33.57
C GLU A 245 -26.70 4.58 33.83
N ASN A 246 -26.36 4.59 35.11
CA ASN A 246 -25.03 4.35 35.64
C ASN A 246 -24.69 2.87 35.48
N MET A 247 -23.60 2.53 34.78
CA MET A 247 -22.98 1.22 34.89
C MET A 247 -21.45 1.33 34.92
N SER A 248 -20.92 0.74 35.99
CA SER A 248 -19.54 0.55 36.43
C SER A 248 -18.46 0.32 35.36
N GLU A 249 -17.26 0.87 35.64
CA GLU A 249 -15.99 0.61 34.96
C GLU A 249 -15.65 -0.90 34.84
N PRO A 250 -15.29 -1.42 33.66
CA PRO A 250 -14.61 -2.69 33.55
C PRO A 250 -13.09 -2.46 33.52
N THR A 251 -12.43 -2.70 34.66
CA THR A 251 -10.98 -2.87 34.73
C THR A 251 -10.60 -4.20 34.06
N THR A 252 -10.44 -4.20 32.74
CA THR A 252 -9.91 -5.35 32.01
C THR A 252 -8.43 -5.13 31.73
N LYS A 253 -7.57 -5.84 32.46
CA LYS A 253 -6.15 -5.96 32.11
C LYS A 253 -6.04 -6.67 30.76
N VAL A 254 -5.64 -5.94 29.74
CA VAL A 254 -5.33 -6.51 28.43
C VAL A 254 -3.96 -7.18 28.53
N ASP A 255 -3.95 -8.52 28.57
CA ASP A 255 -2.73 -9.31 28.51
C ASP A 255 -2.25 -9.34 27.04
N MET A 256 -1.27 -8.51 26.70
CA MET A 256 -0.68 -8.41 25.35
C MET A 256 0.30 -9.55 25.08
N THR A 257 -0.19 -10.80 24.98
CA THR A 257 0.59 -11.92 24.41
C THR A 257 -0.11 -12.47 23.17
N TYR A 258 -0.12 -11.67 22.10
CA TYR A 258 -0.55 -12.14 20.78
C TYR A 258 0.68 -12.36 19.89
N ARG A 259 1.05 -13.64 19.70
CA ARG A 259 2.04 -14.07 18.72
C ARG A 259 1.31 -14.73 17.56
N SER A 260 1.03 -13.97 16.50
CA SER A 260 0.64 -14.55 15.21
C SER A 260 1.54 -13.98 14.10
N SER A 261 2.66 -14.64 13.84
CA SER A 261 3.51 -14.32 12.68
C SER A 261 2.77 -14.67 11.39
N ILE A 262 2.65 -13.73 10.45
CA ILE A 262 2.35 -14.03 9.05
C ILE A 262 3.69 -14.36 8.39
N THR A 263 3.85 -15.59 7.90
CA THR A 263 5.01 -16.00 7.12
C THR A 263 4.63 -15.89 5.65
N LEU A 264 5.23 -14.93 4.94
CA LEU A 264 5.29 -14.98 3.48
C LEU A 264 6.33 -16.04 3.11
N GLU A 265 5.89 -17.18 2.59
CA GLU A 265 6.76 -18.16 1.94
C GLU A 265 6.83 -17.82 0.45
N ILE A 266 7.99 -17.33 0.00
CA ILE A 266 8.32 -17.27 -1.43
C ILE A 266 9.00 -18.60 -1.74
N LYS A 267 8.28 -19.51 -2.41
CA LYS A 267 8.88 -20.75 -2.91
C LYS A 267 9.51 -20.49 -4.29
N PRO A 268 10.80 -20.80 -4.50
CA PRO A 268 11.35 -20.82 -5.84
C PRO A 268 10.72 -21.97 -6.64
N GLU A 269 10.42 -21.72 -7.92
CA GLU A 269 9.90 -22.73 -8.84
C GLU A 269 11.04 -23.67 -9.25
N GLU A 270 10.85 -24.98 -9.07
CA GLU A 270 11.77 -26.02 -9.55
C GLU A 270 11.74 -26.06 -11.09
N SER A 271 12.43 -25.12 -11.73
CA SER A 271 12.81 -25.24 -13.14
C SER A 271 14.19 -25.90 -13.20
N GLY A 272 14.23 -27.09 -13.78
CA GLY A 272 15.44 -27.88 -13.90
C GLY A 272 16.45 -27.22 -14.84
N GLU A 273 17.45 -26.56 -14.26
CA GLU A 273 18.79 -26.44 -14.84
C GLU A 273 19.80 -26.17 -13.72
N VAL A 274 20.66 -27.15 -13.45
CA VAL A 274 21.68 -27.08 -12.40
C VAL A 274 22.80 -26.15 -12.86
N VAL A 275 22.83 -24.92 -12.33
CA VAL A 275 24.04 -24.10 -12.32
C VAL A 275 24.65 -24.20 -10.93
N ASN A 276 25.74 -24.95 -10.84
CA ASN A 276 26.56 -25.10 -9.64
C ASN A 276 27.19 -23.76 -9.26
N SER A 277 26.76 -23.17 -8.15
CA SER A 277 27.58 -22.24 -7.37
C SER A 277 27.47 -22.62 -5.89
N ASN A 278 28.52 -23.25 -5.38
CA ASN A 278 28.67 -23.60 -3.97
C ASN A 278 28.79 -22.35 -3.11
N GLU A 279 27.71 -21.93 -2.46
CA GLU A 279 27.76 -21.17 -1.20
C GLU A 279 26.71 -21.74 -0.23
N HIS A 280 27.17 -22.59 0.68
CA HIS A 280 26.38 -23.09 1.80
C HIS A 280 26.39 -22.05 2.93
N PHE A 281 25.24 -21.47 3.25
CA PHE A 281 25.05 -20.75 4.52
C PHE A 281 24.50 -21.71 5.57
N GLU A 282 25.40 -22.29 6.37
CA GLU A 282 25.08 -23.09 7.54
C GLU A 282 25.05 -22.19 8.79
N CYS A 283 23.87 -21.95 9.36
CA CYS A 283 23.72 -21.13 10.56
C CYS A 283 23.89 -22.02 11.80
N ARG A 284 25.09 -22.02 12.39
CA ARG A 284 25.44 -22.74 13.62
C ARG A 284 25.07 -21.89 14.84
N VAL A 285 24.28 -22.45 15.76
CA VAL A 285 23.99 -21.84 17.06
C VAL A 285 25.03 -22.36 18.06
N GLU A 286 25.92 -21.49 18.54
CA GLU A 286 26.81 -21.80 19.67
C GLU A 286 26.16 -21.40 21.00
N GLU A 287 26.18 -22.31 21.98
CA GLU A 287 25.77 -22.04 23.35
C GLU A 287 26.88 -21.28 24.09
N VAL A 288 26.61 -20.05 24.53
CA VAL A 288 27.49 -19.30 25.43
C VAL A 288 26.98 -19.45 26.86
N THR A 289 27.72 -20.19 27.69
CA THR A 289 27.50 -20.23 29.15
C THR A 289 28.28 -19.10 29.82
N ASP A 290 27.60 -18.13 30.42
CA ASP A 290 28.25 -17.08 31.20
C ASP A 290 28.46 -17.52 32.67
N ARG A 291 29.68 -17.29 33.18
CA ARG A 291 30.17 -17.65 34.51
C ARG A 291 30.21 -16.40 35.41
N SER A 292 29.24 -16.27 36.30
CA SER A 292 29.27 -15.46 37.55
C SER A 292 27.91 -15.69 38.23
N GLU A 293 27.71 -16.08 39.49
CA GLU A 293 28.34 -15.77 40.78
C GLU A 293 27.70 -16.69 41.89
N PRO A 294 28.00 -16.58 43.21
CA PRO A 294 28.34 -17.71 44.09
C PRO A 294 27.19 -18.48 44.75
N GLU A 295 27.56 -19.67 45.24
CA GLU A 295 26.75 -20.60 46.04
C GLU A 295 26.12 -19.95 47.27
N ASN A 296 24.78 -20.04 47.40
CA ASN A 296 24.19 -20.26 48.71
C ASN A 296 22.83 -20.97 48.66
N ASN A 297 22.64 -21.80 49.67
CA ASN A 297 21.84 -23.01 49.69
C ASN A 297 20.34 -22.73 49.97
N LYS A 298 19.42 -23.01 49.02
CA LYS A 298 17.96 -23.18 49.25
C LYS A 298 17.26 -23.82 48.02
N LYS A 299 16.47 -24.88 48.28
CA LYS A 299 15.76 -25.73 47.29
C LYS A 299 14.95 -24.95 46.22
N PRO A 300 14.83 -25.46 44.98
CA PRO A 300 14.27 -24.70 43.87
C PRO A 300 12.73 -24.61 43.95
N LYS A 301 12.20 -23.39 43.99
CA LYS A 301 10.80 -23.12 43.62
C LYS A 301 10.73 -22.99 42.10
N LYS A 302 9.92 -23.81 41.44
CA LYS A 302 9.55 -23.63 40.02
C LYS A 302 8.98 -22.22 39.83
N LYS A 303 9.77 -21.32 39.24
CA LYS A 303 9.35 -20.00 38.78
C LYS A 303 9.34 -19.99 37.26
N GLY A 304 8.25 -19.47 36.70
CA GLY A 304 7.97 -19.46 35.27
C GLY A 304 9.07 -18.85 34.44
N LYS A 305 9.27 -19.41 33.24
CA LYS A 305 10.20 -18.95 32.23
C LYS A 305 9.81 -17.53 31.81
N ARG A 306 10.62 -16.52 32.17
CA ARG A 306 10.60 -15.21 31.51
C ARG A 306 11.62 -15.25 30.39
N CYS A 307 11.15 -15.02 29.16
CA CYS A 307 12.01 -14.80 28.01
C CYS A 307 12.65 -13.42 28.17
N ARG A 308 13.90 -13.35 28.65
CA ARG A 308 14.76 -12.19 28.43
C ARG A 308 15.41 -12.40 27.07
N ILE A 309 15.07 -11.57 26.11
CA ILE A 309 15.73 -11.55 24.80
C ILE A 309 16.75 -10.43 24.91
N CYS A 310 18.03 -10.81 25.05
CA CYS A 310 19.16 -9.92 24.78
C CYS A 310 19.21 -9.60 23.28
#